data_AF-A0A8X7BYC9-F1
#
_entry.id   AF-A0A8X7BYC9-F1
#
_cell.length_a   1.000
_cell.length_b   1.000
_cell.length_c   1.000
_cell.angle_alpha   90.00
_cell.angle_beta   90.00
_cell.angle_gamma   90.00
#
_symmetry.space_group_name_H-M   'P 1'
#
loop_
_entity.id
_entity.type
_entity.pdbx_description
1 polymer ?
#
loop_
_entity_poly.entity_id
_entity_poly.type
_entity_poly.pdbx_seq_one_letter_code
_entity_poly.pdbx_strand_id
1 'polypeptide(L)'
;MGGCAIIGCMLWVLATSPALRDFFMGTTIFSYVVMGVGGMLFLNGLLGWIGSYRRGNCVMKLFLLIAVLTVAAEVGGIVAFNILNLKMTDVLENGWKEVNENAKNIVQDQLHCCGFLGPEDFTANTEPIHESCYTKLTPGNSTTSTMSEVRKLNRVGCKEKLLEWLYINKYYWIGSLGGLLLFQVISVLFAVYLINQLGRSRRSSSESLDVDIDPMHHHPQPYF
;
A
#
# COMPACT_ATOMS: atom_id res chain seq x y z
N MET A 1 16.55 -8.95 10.33
CA MET A 1 17.44 -7.78 10.15
C MET A 1 16.98 -6.84 9.03
N GLY A 2 16.53 -7.34 7.86
CA GLY A 2 16.04 -6.47 6.78
C GLY A 2 14.86 -5.54 7.15
N GLY A 3 13.89 -6.03 7.94
CA GLY A 3 12.73 -5.23 8.35
C GLY A 3 13.06 -4.00 9.20
N CYS A 4 14.02 -4.11 10.13
CA CYS A 4 14.44 -2.98 10.97
C CYS A 4 15.15 -1.88 10.15
N ALA A 5 15.97 -2.28 9.17
CA ALA A 5 16.60 -1.34 8.25
C ALA A 5 15.56 -0.60 7.39
N ILE A 6 14.56 -1.32 6.88
CA ILE A 6 13.47 -0.72 6.08
C ILE A 6 12.63 0.25 6.92
N ILE A 7 12.27 -0.12 8.15
CA ILE A 7 11.52 0.77 9.06
C ILE A 7 12.36 2.00 9.40
N GLY A 8 13.66 1.84 9.66
CA GLY A 8 14.58 2.95 9.89
C GLY A 8 14.68 3.90 8.69
N CYS A 9 14.82 3.35 7.48
CA CYS A 9 14.82 4.14 6.25
C CYS A 9 13.49 4.87 6.03
N MET A 10 12.35 4.20 6.26
CA MET A 10 11.03 4.83 6.12
C MET A 10 10.83 5.97 7.14
N LEU A 11 11.20 5.75 8.41
CA LEU A 11 11.13 6.78 9.44
C LEU A 11 12.06 7.95 9.14
N TRP A 12 13.27 7.69 8.63
CA TRP A 12 14.20 8.74 8.20
C TRP A 12 13.63 9.55 7.04
N VAL A 13 13.12 8.90 6.00
CA VAL A 13 12.52 9.56 4.83
C VAL A 13 11.32 10.39 5.25
N LEU A 14 10.42 9.85 6.06
CA LEU A 14 9.32 10.62 6.67
C LEU A 14 9.85 11.78 7.50
N ALA A 15 10.97 11.60 8.20
CA ALA A 15 11.52 12.65 9.04
C ALA A 15 12.07 13.82 8.22
N THR A 16 12.73 13.54 7.10
CA THR A 16 13.45 14.49 6.25
C THR A 16 12.57 15.12 5.17
N SER A 17 11.52 14.44 4.70
CA SER A 17 10.68 14.94 3.60
C SER A 17 9.38 15.60 4.12
N PRO A 18 9.35 16.94 4.24
CA PRO A 18 8.12 17.65 4.62
C PRO A 18 6.97 17.35 3.64
N ALA A 19 7.28 17.14 2.36
CA ALA A 19 6.29 16.74 1.35
C ALA A 19 5.57 15.43 1.67
N LEU A 20 6.25 14.42 2.21
CA LEU A 20 5.58 13.16 2.62
C LEU A 20 4.82 13.36 3.93
N ARG A 21 5.36 14.13 4.88
CA ARG A 21 4.64 14.46 6.11
C ARG A 21 3.33 15.18 5.80
N ASP A 22 3.35 16.18 4.94
CA ASP A 22 2.15 16.94 4.56
C ASP A 22 1.17 16.10 3.75
N PHE A 23 1.66 15.12 2.98
CA PHE A 23 0.81 14.15 2.29
C PHE A 23 0.08 13.21 3.27
N PHE A 24 0.77 12.71 4.30
CA PHE A 24 0.19 11.86 5.34
C PHE A 24 -0.64 12.63 6.38
N MET A 25 -0.32 13.89 6.63
CA MET A 25 -1.06 14.80 7.51
C MET A 25 -2.20 15.54 6.80
N GLY A 26 -2.29 15.42 5.47
CA GLY A 26 -3.32 16.06 4.66
C GLY A 26 -4.72 15.52 4.96
N THR A 27 -5.69 16.42 5.12
CA THR A 27 -7.11 16.12 5.40
C THR A 27 -7.87 15.65 4.15
N THR A 28 -7.28 14.75 3.35
CA THR A 28 -7.87 14.29 2.08
C THR A 28 -8.37 12.85 2.22
N ILE A 29 -9.48 12.52 1.55
CA ILE A 29 -10.08 11.16 1.62
C ILE A 29 -9.09 10.13 1.09
N PHE A 30 -8.36 10.45 0.01
CA PHE A 30 -7.26 9.62 -0.49
C PHE A 30 -6.19 9.30 0.57
N SER A 31 -5.75 10.30 1.35
CA SER A 31 -4.75 10.10 2.42
C SER A 31 -5.27 9.14 3.49
N TYR A 32 -6.54 9.24 3.89
CA TYR A 32 -7.14 8.33 4.88
C TYR A 32 -7.22 6.88 4.37
N VAL A 33 -7.57 6.67 3.10
CA VAL A 33 -7.61 5.33 2.50
C VAL A 33 -6.21 4.71 2.46
N VAL A 34 -5.21 5.48 2.01
CA VAL A 34 -3.81 5.01 1.94
C VAL A 34 -3.26 4.69 3.33
N MET A 35 -3.52 5.55 4.32
CA MET A 35 -3.12 5.31 5.71
C MET A 35 -3.82 4.10 6.32
N GLY A 36 -5.12 3.93 6.07
CA GLY A 36 -5.89 2.79 6.56
C GLY A 36 -5.37 1.46 6.00
N VAL A 37 -5.20 1.38 4.68
CA VAL A 37 -4.65 0.19 4.01
C VAL A 37 -3.22 -0.09 4.46
N GLY A 38 -2.35 0.93 4.48
CA GLY A 38 -0.97 0.80 4.94
C GLY A 38 -0.86 0.34 6.41
N GLY A 39 -1.71 0.89 7.28
CA GLY A 39 -1.82 0.49 8.68
C GLY A 39 -2.24 -0.97 8.85
N MET A 40 -3.24 -1.43 8.09
CA MET A 40 -3.67 -2.84 8.11
C MET A 40 -2.55 -3.79 7.65
N LEU A 41 -1.82 -3.44 6.58
CA LEU A 41 -0.68 -4.23 6.11
C LEU A 41 0.46 -4.26 7.13
N PHE A 42 0.74 -3.14 7.80
CA PHE A 42 1.74 -3.07 8.86
C PHE A 42 1.36 -3.94 10.06
N LEU A 43 0.10 -3.88 10.51
CA LEU A 43 -0.41 -4.73 11.58
C LEU A 43 -0.33 -6.21 11.22
N ASN A 44 -0.66 -6.58 9.97
CA ASN A 44 -0.47 -7.95 9.47
C ASN A 44 0.99 -8.41 9.58
N GLY A 45 1.95 -7.54 9.22
CA GLY A 45 3.37 -7.81 9.36
C GLY A 45 3.80 -8.01 10.81
N LEU A 46 3.36 -7.13 11.72
CA LEU A 46 3.65 -7.25 13.15
C LEU A 46 3.06 -8.51 13.76
N LEU A 47 1.81 -8.84 13.43
CA LEU A 47 1.15 -10.05 13.90
C LEU A 47 1.78 -11.32 13.34
N GLY A 48 2.26 -11.30 12.10
CA GLY A 48 3.05 -12.39 11.52
C GLY A 48 4.36 -12.61 12.30
N TRP A 49 5.07 -11.53 12.60
CA TRP A 49 6.29 -11.58 13.41
C TRP A 49 6.02 -12.11 14.83
N ILE A 50 5.02 -11.55 15.53
CA ILE A 50 4.65 -11.96 16.89
C ILE A 50 4.10 -13.39 16.90
N GLY A 51 3.33 -13.78 15.88
CA GLY A 51 2.75 -15.12 15.74
C GLY A 51 3.80 -16.22 15.64
N SER A 52 4.97 -15.92 15.07
CA SER A 52 6.11 -16.85 15.09
C SER A 52 6.68 -17.06 16.50
N TYR A 53 6.64 -16.04 17.36
CA TYR A 53 7.20 -16.10 18.71
C TYR A 53 6.20 -16.57 19.78
N ARG A 54 4.91 -16.23 19.64
CA ARG A 54 3.86 -16.59 20.61
C ARG A 54 2.94 -17.66 20.05
N ARG A 55 2.99 -18.87 20.63
CA ARG A 55 2.12 -20.04 20.34
C ARG A 55 0.66 -19.86 20.83
N GLY A 56 0.13 -18.64 20.80
CA GLY A 56 -1.22 -18.32 21.25
C GLY A 56 -2.23 -18.45 20.11
N ASN A 57 -3.27 -19.27 20.31
CA ASN A 57 -4.35 -19.45 19.33
C ASN A 57 -5.07 -18.14 18.96
N CYS A 58 -5.07 -17.13 19.84
CA CYS A 58 -5.71 -15.84 19.59
C CYS A 58 -4.98 -14.99 18.53
N VAL A 59 -3.66 -14.88 18.63
CA VAL A 59 -2.84 -14.06 17.70
C VAL A 59 -2.95 -14.60 16.28
N MET A 60 -2.92 -15.92 16.14
CA MET A 60 -3.01 -16.57 14.84
C MET A 60 -4.40 -16.43 14.19
N LYS A 61 -5.47 -16.49 15.00
CA LYS A 61 -6.83 -16.22 14.53
C LYS A 61 -6.99 -14.76 14.09
N LEU A 62 -6.40 -13.81 14.83
CA LEU A 62 -6.44 -12.39 14.47
C LEU A 62 -5.69 -12.12 13.17
N PHE A 63 -4.50 -12.71 12.99
CA PHE A 63 -3.74 -12.63 11.74
C PHE A 63 -4.58 -13.13 10.55
N LEU A 64 -5.19 -14.31 10.67
CA LEU A 64 -6.04 -14.86 9.62
C LEU A 64 -7.27 -13.97 9.34
N LEU A 65 -7.89 -13.42 10.37
CA LEU A 65 -9.06 -12.54 10.22
C LEU A 65 -8.69 -11.27 9.43
N ILE A 66 -7.59 -10.61 9.79
CA ILE A 66 -7.16 -9.39 9.09
C ILE A 66 -6.71 -9.73 7.66
N ALA A 67 -6.01 -10.85 7.45
CA ALA A 67 -5.62 -11.31 6.11
C ALA A 67 -6.84 -11.60 5.21
N VAL A 68 -7.90 -12.21 5.74
CA VAL A 68 -9.14 -12.43 4.97
C VAL A 68 -9.82 -11.11 4.64
N LEU A 69 -9.84 -10.13 5.56
CA LEU A 69 -10.39 -8.80 5.30
C LEU A 69 -9.61 -8.07 4.19
N THR A 70 -8.28 -8.19 4.15
CA THR A 70 -7.48 -7.57 3.08
C THR A 70 -7.73 -8.23 1.73
N VAL A 71 -7.82 -9.57 1.66
CA VAL A 71 -8.19 -10.28 0.43
C VAL A 71 -9.59 -9.86 -0.04
N ALA A 72 -10.55 -9.77 0.87
CA ALA A 72 -11.91 -9.34 0.56
C ALA A 72 -11.95 -7.89 0.02
N ALA A 73 -11.14 -6.99 0.59
CA ALA A 73 -11.01 -5.63 0.11
C ALA A 73 -10.38 -5.55 -1.29
N GLU A 74 -9.35 -6.35 -1.57
CA GLU A 74 -8.71 -6.40 -2.89
C GLU A 74 -9.65 -6.94 -3.97
N VAL A 75 -10.25 -8.10 -3.73
CA VAL A 75 -11.20 -8.72 -4.66
C VAL A 75 -12.44 -7.83 -4.83
N GLY A 76 -12.96 -7.27 -3.73
CA GLY A 76 -14.06 -6.32 -3.74
C GLY A 76 -13.74 -5.07 -4.56
N GLY A 77 -12.52 -4.53 -4.43
CA GLY A 77 -12.05 -3.38 -5.21
C GLY A 77 -11.98 -3.69 -6.71
N ILE A 78 -11.42 -4.84 -7.10
CA ILE A 78 -11.33 -5.27 -8.50
C ILE A 78 -12.72 -5.49 -9.09
N VAL A 79 -13.61 -6.16 -8.36
CA VAL A 79 -14.99 -6.43 -8.78
C VAL A 79 -15.78 -5.13 -8.90
N ALA A 80 -15.67 -4.23 -7.91
CA ALA A 80 -16.33 -2.92 -7.95
C ALA A 80 -15.85 -2.10 -9.15
N PHE A 81 -14.54 -2.08 -9.40
CA PHE A 81 -13.96 -1.40 -10.56
C PHE A 81 -14.54 -1.92 -11.89
N ASN A 82 -14.68 -3.25 -12.02
CA ASN A 82 -15.22 -3.89 -13.22
C ASN A 82 -16.75 -3.72 -13.37
N ILE A 83 -17.53 -3.94 -12.29
CA ILE A 83 -19.01 -3.91 -12.33
C ILE A 83 -19.52 -2.48 -12.48
N LEU A 84 -18.96 -1.54 -11.72
CA LEU A 84 -19.40 -0.14 -11.72
C LEU A 84 -18.93 0.61 -12.97
N ASN A 85 -18.20 -0.05 -13.89
CA ASN A 85 -17.57 0.57 -15.06
C ASN A 85 -16.87 1.88 -14.69
N LEU A 86 -16.22 1.91 -13.52
CA LEU A 86 -15.56 3.12 -13.04
C LEU A 86 -14.52 3.50 -14.08
N LYS A 87 -14.79 4.59 -14.78
CA LYS A 87 -13.82 5.09 -15.75
C LYS A 87 -12.64 5.57 -14.95
N MET A 88 -11.44 5.15 -15.35
CA MET A 88 -10.20 5.66 -14.76
C MET A 88 -10.19 7.19 -14.72
N THR A 89 -10.87 7.85 -15.67
CA THR A 89 -11.08 9.30 -15.71
C THR A 89 -11.74 9.87 -14.47
N ASP A 90 -12.73 9.20 -13.91
CA ASP A 90 -13.56 9.73 -12.81
C ASP A 90 -12.81 9.58 -11.48
N VAL A 91 -12.12 8.45 -11.32
CA VAL A 91 -11.17 8.24 -10.21
C VAL A 91 -10.07 9.29 -10.26
N LEU A 92 -9.57 9.60 -11.46
CA LEU A 92 -8.52 10.58 -11.65
C LEU A 92 -8.98 12.01 -11.36
N GLU A 93 -10.20 12.34 -11.77
CA GLU A 93 -10.78 13.67 -11.53
C GLU A 93 -11.05 13.87 -10.04
N ASN A 94 -11.64 12.89 -9.35
CA ASN A 94 -11.88 12.98 -7.93
C ASN A 94 -10.55 13.03 -7.15
N GLY A 95 -9.58 12.18 -7.52
CA GLY A 95 -8.24 12.22 -6.95
C GLY A 95 -7.54 13.56 -7.17
N TRP A 96 -7.69 14.16 -8.35
CA TRP A 96 -7.13 15.48 -8.66
C TRP A 96 -7.78 16.60 -7.83
N LYS A 97 -9.08 16.54 -7.56
CA LYS A 97 -9.77 17.53 -6.73
C LYS A 97 -9.37 17.45 -5.26
N GLU A 98 -9.15 16.24 -4.76
CA GLU A 98 -8.83 16.01 -3.35
C GLU A 98 -7.35 16.21 -3.01
N VAL A 99 -6.45 15.97 -3.95
CA VAL A 99 -5.01 16.04 -3.71
C VAL A 99 -4.52 17.48 -3.52
N ASN A 100 -3.55 17.68 -2.62
CA ASN A 100 -2.96 18.98 -2.35
C ASN A 100 -2.14 19.53 -3.54
N GLU A 101 -2.03 20.85 -3.64
CA GLU A 101 -1.28 21.58 -4.68
C GLU A 101 0.17 21.12 -4.84
N ASN A 102 0.86 20.80 -3.74
CA ASN A 102 2.24 20.31 -3.82
C ASN A 102 2.35 18.98 -4.59
N ALA A 103 1.39 18.08 -4.39
CA ALA A 103 1.38 16.80 -5.11
C ALA A 103 0.93 16.98 -6.56
N LYS A 104 0.00 17.91 -6.86
CA LYS A 104 -0.29 18.33 -8.25
C LYS A 104 0.95 18.86 -8.94
N ASN A 105 1.74 19.69 -8.25
CA ASN A 105 2.98 20.25 -8.78
C ASN A 105 4.03 19.20 -9.11
N ILE A 106 4.18 18.16 -8.27
CA ILE A 106 5.06 17.02 -8.57
C ILE A 106 4.60 16.28 -9.83
N VAL A 107 3.29 16.02 -9.97
CA VAL A 107 2.74 15.35 -11.15
C VAL A 107 2.96 16.18 -12.42
N GLN A 108 2.71 17.48 -12.35
CA GLN A 108 2.93 18.43 -13.45
C GLN A 108 4.39 18.42 -13.92
N ASP A 109 5.33 18.44 -12.97
CA ASP A 109 6.76 18.40 -13.26
C ASP A 109 7.19 17.06 -13.90
N GLN A 110 6.77 15.94 -13.31
CA GLN A 110 7.16 14.59 -13.74
C GLN A 110 6.55 14.16 -15.08
N LEU A 111 5.30 14.57 -15.36
CA LEU A 111 4.59 14.22 -16.60
C LEU A 111 4.63 15.33 -17.66
N HIS A 112 5.30 16.45 -17.36
CA HIS A 112 5.39 17.62 -18.23
C HIS A 112 4.02 18.07 -18.76
N CYS A 113 3.08 18.23 -17.84
CA CYS A 113 1.70 18.64 -18.09
C CYS A 113 1.33 19.85 -17.22
N CYS A 114 0.21 20.51 -17.50
CA CYS A 114 -0.27 21.64 -16.71
C CYS A 114 -1.78 21.64 -16.55
N GLY A 115 -2.26 21.76 -15.32
CA GLY A 115 -3.69 21.69 -15.00
C GLY A 115 -4.27 20.30 -15.25
N PHE A 116 -5.54 20.09 -14.90
CA PHE A 116 -6.18 18.80 -15.12
C PHE A 116 -6.55 18.63 -16.60
N LEU A 117 -7.27 19.60 -17.17
CA LEU A 117 -7.64 19.64 -18.58
C LEU A 117 -6.65 20.46 -19.41
N GLY A 118 -6.01 21.45 -18.79
CA GLY A 118 -5.03 22.32 -19.42
C GLY A 118 -4.67 23.53 -18.56
N PRO A 119 -3.77 24.41 -19.05
CA PRO A 119 -3.37 25.62 -18.33
C PRO A 119 -4.52 26.63 -18.12
N GLU A 120 -5.58 26.55 -18.92
CA GLU A 120 -6.82 27.32 -18.73
C GLU A 120 -7.49 27.10 -17.36
N ASP A 121 -7.26 25.96 -16.70
CA ASP A 121 -7.79 25.70 -15.34
C ASP A 121 -7.32 26.77 -14.32
N PHE A 122 -6.15 27.37 -14.54
CA PHE A 122 -5.63 28.45 -13.68
C PHE A 122 -6.22 29.82 -14.02
N THR A 123 -6.61 30.04 -15.29
CA THR A 123 -7.25 31.29 -15.72
C THR A 123 -8.68 31.40 -15.19
N ALA A 124 -9.39 30.28 -15.07
CA ALA A 124 -10.73 30.25 -14.48
C ALA A 124 -10.72 30.56 -12.98
N ASN A 125 -9.64 30.20 -12.27
CA ASN A 125 -9.52 30.33 -10.82
C ASN A 125 -8.72 31.56 -10.36
N THR A 126 -8.22 32.39 -11.28
CA THR A 126 -7.36 33.56 -10.98
C THR A 126 -6.08 33.20 -10.22
N GLU A 127 -5.63 31.93 -10.34
CA GLU A 127 -4.43 31.45 -9.67
C GLU A 127 -3.21 31.60 -10.58
N PRO A 128 -2.05 32.02 -10.05
CA PRO A 128 -0.83 32.09 -10.85
C PRO A 128 -0.34 30.67 -11.21
N ILE A 129 0.01 30.46 -12.48
CA ILE A 129 0.56 29.18 -12.95
C ILE A 129 1.91 28.91 -12.27
N HIS A 130 2.03 27.77 -11.60
CA HIS A 130 3.23 27.38 -10.86
C HIS A 130 4.40 26.98 -11.80
N GLU A 131 5.65 27.08 -11.30
CA GLU A 131 6.87 26.77 -12.09
C GLU A 131 6.88 25.32 -12.62
N SER A 132 6.22 24.39 -11.93
CA SER A 132 6.06 22.98 -12.32
C SER A 132 5.38 22.79 -13.69
N CYS A 133 4.62 23.77 -14.18
CA CYS A 133 4.02 23.75 -15.50
C CYS A 133 4.98 24.14 -16.64
N TYR A 134 6.18 24.61 -16.32
CA TYR A 134 7.14 25.11 -17.29
C TYR A 134 8.35 24.18 -17.41
N THR A 135 8.72 23.86 -18.65
CA THR A 135 9.96 23.13 -18.93
C THR A 135 11.06 24.13 -19.28
N LYS A 136 12.24 23.95 -18.67
CA LYS A 136 13.44 24.76 -18.95
C LYS A 136 14.06 24.31 -20.27
N LEU A 137 14.17 25.20 -21.26
CA LEU A 137 14.96 24.92 -22.44
C LEU A 137 16.41 25.31 -22.18
N THR A 138 17.34 24.36 -22.31
CA THR A 138 18.77 24.70 -22.40
C THR A 138 18.99 25.44 -23.72
N PRO A 139 19.59 26.65 -23.72
CA PRO A 139 19.88 27.36 -24.96
C PRO A 139 20.86 26.52 -25.79
N GLY A 140 20.41 26.05 -26.96
CA GLY A 140 21.30 25.44 -27.94
C GLY A 140 22.23 26.52 -28.49
N ASN A 141 23.51 26.47 -28.11
CA ASN A 141 24.70 27.08 -28.71
C ASN A 141 24.48 28.23 -29.74
N SER A 142 23.74 29.26 -29.35
CA SER A 142 23.47 30.42 -30.19
C SER A 142 24.02 31.64 -29.46
N THR A 143 25.17 32.09 -29.93
CA THR A 143 25.91 33.26 -29.48
C THR A 143 25.09 34.53 -29.72
N THR A 144 24.21 34.88 -28.79
CA THR A 144 23.78 36.27 -28.59
C THR A 144 23.28 36.45 -27.17
N SER A 145 23.95 37.35 -26.47
CA SER A 145 23.79 37.72 -25.07
C SER A 145 22.40 38.28 -24.76
N THR A 146 21.48 37.43 -24.30
CA THR A 146 20.45 37.80 -23.32
C THR A 146 20.03 36.52 -22.58
N MET A 147 20.45 36.36 -21.33
CA MET A 147 20.06 35.23 -20.46
C MET A 147 18.59 35.38 -20.01
N SER A 148 17.64 35.40 -20.96
CA SER A 148 16.27 35.05 -20.63
C SER A 148 16.17 33.53 -20.65
N GLU A 149 15.93 32.94 -19.48
CA GLU A 149 15.58 31.54 -19.34
C GLU A 149 14.32 31.30 -20.19
N VAL A 150 14.49 30.73 -21.39
CA VAL A 150 13.35 30.42 -22.28
C VAL A 150 12.62 29.25 -21.65
N ARG A 151 11.53 29.57 -20.94
CA ARG A 151 10.63 28.59 -20.33
C ARG A 151 9.50 28.29 -21.30
N LYS A 152 9.22 27.01 -21.56
CA LYS A 152 8.09 26.59 -22.39
C LYS A 152 6.97 26.09 -21.48
N LEU A 153 5.80 26.72 -21.58
CA LEU A 153 4.60 26.29 -20.88
C LEU A 153 4.06 24.98 -21.48
N ASN A 154 3.79 24.00 -20.64
CA ASN A 154 3.13 22.77 -21.03
C ASN A 154 1.64 23.05 -21.26
N ARG A 155 1.19 22.93 -22.51
CA ARG A 155 -0.22 23.17 -22.88
C ARG A 155 -1.12 21.94 -22.76
N VAL A 156 -0.52 20.77 -22.52
CA VAL A 156 -1.25 19.51 -22.42
C VAL A 156 -1.73 19.33 -20.98
N GLY A 157 -3.00 18.99 -20.80
CA GLY A 157 -3.59 18.68 -19.50
C GLY A 157 -3.05 17.37 -18.90
N CYS A 158 -2.92 17.33 -17.57
CA CYS A 158 -2.41 16.16 -16.86
C CYS A 158 -3.33 14.95 -16.95
N LYS A 159 -4.64 15.13 -17.17
CA LYS A 159 -5.58 14.01 -17.36
C LYS A 159 -5.14 13.06 -18.47
N GLU A 160 -4.80 13.60 -19.63
CA GLU A 160 -4.43 12.80 -20.80
C GLU A 160 -3.09 12.10 -20.60
N LYS A 161 -2.09 12.84 -20.08
CA LYS A 161 -0.77 12.28 -19.78
C LYS A 161 -0.79 11.22 -18.69
N LEU A 162 -1.63 11.40 -17.68
CA LEU A 162 -1.74 10.46 -16.58
C LEU A 162 -2.50 9.19 -16.99
N LEU A 163 -3.53 9.28 -17.85
CA LEU A 163 -4.17 8.12 -18.46
C LEU A 163 -3.22 7.35 -19.38
N GLU A 164 -2.47 8.08 -20.22
CA GLU A 164 -1.44 7.50 -21.09
C GLU A 164 -0.39 6.76 -20.25
N TRP A 165 0.11 7.41 -19.20
CA TRP A 165 1.07 6.81 -18.27
C TRP A 165 0.51 5.57 -17.59
N LEU A 166 -0.74 5.61 -17.10
CA LEU A 166 -1.39 4.45 -16.47
C LEU A 166 -1.58 3.29 -17.44
N TYR A 167 -1.93 3.57 -18.70
CA TYR A 167 -2.12 2.55 -19.72
C TYR A 167 -0.80 1.88 -20.13
N ILE A 168 0.25 2.68 -20.36
CA ILE A 168 1.59 2.19 -20.71
C ILE A 168 2.17 1.37 -19.54
N ASN A 169 1.98 1.84 -18.31
CA ASN A 169 2.49 1.22 -17.09
C ASN A 169 1.51 0.22 -16.46
N LYS A 170 0.46 -0.21 -17.17
CA LYS A 170 -0.59 -1.09 -16.62
C LYS A 170 -0.05 -2.39 -16.03
N TYR A 171 1.03 -2.91 -16.59
CA TYR A 171 1.66 -4.15 -16.12
C TYR A 171 2.23 -4.02 -14.71
N TYR A 172 2.75 -2.84 -14.33
CA TYR A 172 3.23 -2.60 -12.98
C TYR A 172 2.08 -2.59 -11.98
N TRP A 173 0.97 -1.90 -12.30
CA TRP A 173 -0.19 -1.82 -11.42
C TRP A 173 -0.91 -3.17 -11.27
N ILE A 174 -1.15 -3.87 -12.38
CA ILE A 174 -1.77 -5.21 -12.38
C ILE A 174 -0.85 -6.20 -11.67
N GLY A 175 0.45 -6.13 -11.92
CA GLY A 175 1.45 -6.97 -11.27
C GLY A 175 1.51 -6.74 -9.76
N SER A 176 1.44 -5.48 -9.31
CA SER A 176 1.39 -5.13 -7.89
C SER A 176 0.16 -5.72 -7.20
N LEU A 177 -1.03 -5.52 -7.79
CA LEU A 177 -2.29 -6.07 -7.24
C LEU A 177 -2.28 -7.60 -7.20
N GLY A 178 -1.88 -8.25 -8.31
CA GLY A 178 -1.82 -9.71 -8.37
C GLY A 178 -0.74 -10.32 -7.46
N GLY A 179 0.41 -9.64 -7.35
CA GLY A 179 1.50 -10.06 -6.47
C GLY A 179 1.12 -9.95 -4.99
N LEU A 180 0.41 -8.88 -4.61
CA LEU A 180 -0.09 -8.71 -3.25
C LEU A 180 -1.11 -9.79 -2.88
N LEU A 181 -2.05 -10.10 -3.77
CA LEU A 181 -3.03 -11.16 -3.59
C LEU A 181 -2.34 -12.54 -3.45
N LEU A 182 -1.35 -12.84 -4.31
CA LEU A 182 -0.59 -14.07 -4.24
C LEU A 182 0.18 -14.20 -2.91
N PHE A 183 0.81 -13.12 -2.46
CA PHE A 183 1.53 -13.09 -1.19
C PHE A 183 0.61 -13.34 0.00
N GLN A 184 -0.61 -12.77 -0.02
CA GLN A 184 -1.61 -13.01 1.02
C GLN A 184 -2.08 -14.47 1.04
N VAL A 185 -2.33 -15.09 -0.11
CA VAL A 185 -2.69 -16.51 -0.20
C VAL A 185 -1.59 -17.40 0.38
N ILE A 186 -0.33 -17.17 0.01
CA ILE A 186 0.81 -17.90 0.56
C ILE A 186 0.88 -17.72 2.09
N SER A 187 0.67 -16.49 2.57
CA SER A 187 0.70 -16.17 4.00
C SER A 187 -0.41 -16.88 4.78
N VAL A 188 -1.63 -16.96 4.21
CA VAL A 188 -2.76 -17.71 4.81
C VAL A 188 -2.47 -19.20 4.83
N LEU A 189 -1.96 -19.78 3.75
CA LEU A 189 -1.59 -21.21 3.69
C LEU A 189 -0.55 -21.56 4.75
N PHE A 190 0.48 -20.73 4.88
CA PHE A 190 1.51 -20.91 5.90
C PHE A 190 0.92 -20.81 7.32
N ALA A 191 0.01 -19.85 7.54
CA ALA A 191 -0.65 -19.72 8.82
C ALA A 191 -1.53 -20.94 9.17
N VAL A 192 -2.32 -21.44 8.23
CA VAL A 192 -3.13 -22.66 8.42
C VAL A 192 -2.23 -23.86 8.72
N TYR A 193 -1.12 -24.01 8.00
CA TYR A 193 -0.14 -25.06 8.24
C TYR A 193 0.41 -25.00 9.67
N LEU A 194 0.81 -23.82 10.15
CA LEU A 194 1.30 -23.64 11.53
C LEU A 194 0.23 -23.93 12.58
N ILE A 195 -1.03 -23.53 12.35
CA ILE A 195 -2.14 -23.86 13.26
C ILE A 195 -2.31 -25.38 13.34
N ASN A 196 -2.30 -26.07 12.20
CA ASN A 196 -2.45 -27.52 12.16
C ASN A 196 -1.28 -28.23 12.86
N GLN A 197 -0.06 -27.75 12.66
CA GLN A 197 1.13 -28.28 13.35
C GLN A 197 1.03 -28.09 14.87
N LEU A 198 0.64 -26.89 15.33
CA LEU A 198 0.45 -26.61 16.76
C LEU A 198 -0.69 -27.43 17.36
N GLY A 199 -1.78 -27.62 16.62
CA GLY A 199 -2.90 -28.48 17.01
C GLY A 199 -2.46 -29.93 17.20
N ARG A 200 -1.68 -30.47 16.25
CA ARG A 200 -1.10 -31.81 16.36
C ARG A 200 -0.15 -31.94 17.55
N SER A 201 0.71 -30.93 17.78
CA SER A 201 1.65 -30.94 18.90
C SER A 201 0.94 -30.86 20.27
N ARG A 202 -0.14 -30.07 20.39
CA ARG A 202 -0.95 -30.03 21.63
C ARG A 202 -1.68 -31.35 21.89
N ARG A 203 -2.22 -31.98 20.85
CA ARG A 203 -2.91 -33.27 20.98
C ARG A 203 -1.98 -34.35 21.52
N SER A 204 -0.75 -34.42 21.00
CA SER A 204 0.28 -35.34 21.51
C SER A 204 0.65 -35.07 22.97
N SER A 205 0.76 -33.81 23.41
CA SER A 205 1.01 -33.49 24.83
C SER A 205 -0.17 -33.80 25.76
N SER A 206 -1.42 -33.64 25.29
CA SER A 206 -2.60 -34.05 26.06
C SER A 206 -2.63 -35.56 26.25
N GLU A 207 -2.35 -36.31 25.18
CA GLU A 207 -2.34 -37.77 25.19
C GLU A 207 -1.24 -38.33 26.12
N SER A 208 -0.07 -37.67 26.22
CA SER A 208 0.95 -38.04 27.20
C SER A 208 0.55 -37.72 28.65
N LEU A 209 -0.19 -36.64 28.88
CA LEU A 209 -0.68 -36.27 30.22
C LEU A 209 -1.76 -37.23 30.72
N ASP A 210 -2.64 -37.72 29.85
CA ASP A 210 -3.63 -38.75 30.21
C ASP A 210 -2.95 -40.08 30.58
N VAL A 211 -1.83 -40.43 29.93
CA VAL A 211 -1.05 -41.64 30.25
C VAL A 211 -0.35 -41.53 31.61
N ASP A 212 0.11 -40.35 32.01
CA ASP A 212 0.75 -40.14 33.33
C ASP A 212 -0.26 -39.99 34.50
N ILE A 213 -1.55 -39.75 34.22
CA ILE A 213 -2.63 -39.65 35.23
C ILE A 213 -3.22 -41.02 35.60
N ASP A 214 -2.88 -42.08 34.87
CA ASP A 214 -3.24 -43.46 35.23
C ASP A 214 -2.10 -44.27 35.91
N PRO A 215 -1.58 -43.86 37.10
CA PRO A 215 -0.82 -44.76 37.96
C PRO A 215 -1.56 -44.96 39.29
N MET A 216 -2.70 -45.67 39.28
CA MET A 216 -3.13 -46.58 40.36
C MET A 216 -4.60 -46.95 40.18
N HIS A 217 -4.86 -48.09 39.54
CA HIS A 217 -5.92 -48.97 40.05
C HIS A 217 -5.55 -50.45 39.92
N HIS A 218 -5.24 -51.01 41.08
CA HIS A 218 -5.38 -52.41 41.50
C HIS A 218 -4.66 -53.53 40.73
N HIS A 219 -3.52 -53.93 41.28
CA HIS A 219 -3.28 -55.36 41.54
C HIS A 219 -3.79 -55.69 42.95
N PRO A 220 -4.81 -56.54 43.13
CA PRO A 220 -4.98 -57.28 44.36
C PRO A 220 -4.13 -58.55 44.26
N GLN A 221 -3.28 -58.80 45.26
CA GLN A 221 -2.91 -60.17 45.61
C GLN A 221 -4.15 -60.87 46.20
N PRO A 222 -4.28 -62.19 46.00
CA PRO A 222 -4.33 -63.01 47.21
C PRO A 222 -3.53 -64.31 47.14
N TYR A 223 -3.04 -64.64 48.32
CA TYR A 223 -2.54 -65.89 48.87
C TYR A 223 -3.26 -67.15 48.35
N PHE A 224 -2.49 -68.11 47.82
CA PHE A 224 -2.33 -69.48 48.33
C PHE A 224 -1.16 -70.17 47.61
#